data_AF-A0A9P9H1N6-F1
#
_entry.id   AF-A0A9P9H1N6-F1
#
_cell.length_a   1.000
_cell.length_b   1.000
_cell.length_c   1.000
_cell.angle_alpha   90.00
_cell.angle_beta   90.00
_cell.angle_gamma   90.00
#
_symmetry.space_group_name_H-M   'P 1'
#
loop_
_entity.id
_entity.type
_entity.pdbx_description
1 polymer ?
#
loop_
_entity_poly.entity_id
_entity_poly.type
_entity_poly.pdbx_seq_one_letter_code
_entity_poly.pdbx_strand_id
1 'polypeptide(L)'
;MEQFEFHPATTSFNRLWSPIEPGVDELVLNQDSQTGRRTTLQRWQPGARNQQDIFIHDYVEEIFMVEGDLYDQNLQQGWEKGAYAYRKPGMRHGPFKSEGGCLMFIVCIPVDANGFLYPAAQMVSAVLCMRRVSVSQYGCLMGIVGRSSRTYNPSDIKLSSSASSSTSSTMAPSPTALQALEASPRVHDLLARLHAESEAQEKTLSQSWFYFKYLFGFYFTGKTWSTSADVHMSDKFVALEQDKCLFMYLLARSMNAKNIVEAGTSFGISTMYLALAVGQNINAMRARGEKVTGKVVATEWESSKAERARKHWSEAGEEVEPWVELREGDLRETLSEEGMPEEIDMMLLDTWIPMALPALEIIKPRLKRGAIILADNTKMAKALYKEFLDYIHDPKNGFKTTTTAYSGGLEMIVYLP
;
A
#
# COMPACT_ATOMS: atom_id res chain seq x y z
N MET A 1 -0.24 18.11 -1.14
CA MET A 1 0.68 19.28 -1.16
C MET A 1 0.31 20.16 -2.34
N GLU A 2 0.51 21.47 -2.22
CA GLU A 2 0.29 22.40 -3.34
C GLU A 2 1.49 22.42 -4.28
N GLN A 3 1.23 22.63 -5.57
CA GLN A 3 2.25 22.79 -6.60
C GLN A 3 2.47 24.28 -6.90
N PHE A 4 3.72 24.72 -6.85
CA PHE A 4 4.13 26.08 -7.19
C PHE A 4 5.55 26.08 -7.77
N GLU A 5 5.89 27.10 -8.56
CA GLU A 5 7.26 27.36 -9.04
C GLU A 5 8.07 28.17 -8.01
N PHE A 6 9.37 28.40 -8.28
CA PHE A 6 10.23 29.21 -7.40
C PHE A 6 9.61 30.58 -7.07
N HIS A 7 9.50 30.86 -5.78
CA HIS A 7 8.95 32.10 -5.26
C HIS A 7 9.62 32.43 -3.90
N PRO A 8 9.57 33.70 -3.46
CA PRO A 8 10.08 34.06 -2.14
C PRO A 8 9.33 33.32 -1.02
N ALA A 9 10.05 32.48 -0.25
CA ALA A 9 9.47 31.58 0.74
C ALA A 9 8.66 32.32 1.84
N THR A 10 9.07 33.53 2.22
CA THR A 10 8.55 34.30 3.35
C THR A 10 7.52 35.36 2.99
N THR A 11 7.44 35.79 1.73
CA THR A 11 6.54 36.88 1.30
C THR A 11 5.45 36.42 0.36
N SER A 12 5.48 35.16 -0.07
CA SER A 12 4.43 34.57 -0.92
C SER A 12 3.41 33.82 -0.07
N PHE A 13 2.19 33.69 -0.58
CA PHE A 13 1.11 32.91 0.03
C PHE A 13 0.73 33.33 1.47
N ASN A 14 1.04 34.57 1.87
CA ASN A 14 0.77 35.12 3.21
C ASN A 14 1.22 34.21 4.37
N ARG A 15 2.33 33.48 4.21
CA ARG A 15 2.87 32.61 5.26
C ARG A 15 3.36 33.44 6.44
N LEU A 16 3.06 32.98 7.64
CA LEU A 16 3.44 33.65 8.88
C LEU A 16 4.35 32.75 9.72
N TRP A 17 5.43 33.33 10.23
CA TRP A 17 6.22 32.71 11.29
C TRP A 17 5.35 32.56 12.53
N SER A 18 5.24 31.34 13.02
CA SER A 18 4.44 31.00 14.20
C SER A 18 5.36 30.50 15.30
N PRO A 19 5.27 31.04 16.53
CA PRO A 19 6.08 30.54 17.64
C PRO A 19 5.64 29.13 18.01
N ILE A 20 6.60 28.21 18.13
CA ILE A 20 6.35 26.82 18.58
C ILE A 20 6.93 26.56 19.96
N GLU A 21 8.01 27.25 20.33
CA GLU A 21 8.62 27.26 21.66
C GLU A 21 9.25 28.65 21.93
N PRO A 22 9.60 29.01 23.18
CA PRO A 22 10.29 30.25 23.48
C PRO A 22 11.58 30.42 22.67
N GLY A 23 11.60 31.38 21.74
CA GLY A 23 12.74 31.65 20.87
C GLY A 23 12.85 30.70 19.67
N VAL A 24 11.82 29.89 19.39
CA VAL A 24 11.76 29.00 18.23
C VAL A 24 10.48 29.25 17.44
N ASP A 25 10.63 29.67 16.19
CA ASP A 25 9.53 29.91 15.26
C ASP A 25 9.53 28.88 14.13
N GLU A 26 8.34 28.56 13.62
CA GLU A 26 8.13 27.73 12.43
C GLU A 26 7.43 28.52 11.32
N LEU A 27 7.84 28.30 10.07
CA LEU A 27 7.17 28.75 8.86
C LEU A 27 6.83 27.55 7.99
N VAL A 28 5.54 27.27 7.80
CA VAL A 28 5.10 26.17 6.93
C VAL A 28 5.25 26.58 5.46
N LEU A 29 6.12 25.89 4.72
CA LEU A 29 6.34 26.13 3.29
C LEU A 29 5.31 25.41 2.43
N ASN A 30 5.02 24.16 2.75
CA ASN A 30 4.02 23.34 2.06
C ASN A 30 3.47 22.30 3.02
N GLN A 31 2.19 21.95 2.85
CA GLN A 31 1.54 20.93 3.65
C GLN A 31 0.54 20.16 2.80
N ASP A 32 0.40 18.88 3.11
CA ASP A 32 -0.66 18.04 2.60
C ASP A 32 -1.60 17.67 3.74
N SER A 33 -2.81 18.23 3.73
CA SER A 33 -3.82 17.95 4.75
C SER A 33 -4.37 16.53 4.69
N GLN A 34 -4.21 15.81 3.57
CA GLN A 34 -4.70 14.43 3.43
C GLN A 34 -3.70 13.42 3.98
N THR A 35 -2.41 13.64 3.73
CA THR A 35 -1.36 12.69 4.16
C THR A 35 -0.71 13.08 5.47
N GLY A 36 -0.75 14.37 5.84
CA GLY A 36 0.00 14.93 6.97
C GLY A 36 1.43 15.36 6.61
N ARG A 37 1.87 15.15 5.36
CA ARG A 37 3.22 15.54 4.92
C ARG A 37 3.41 17.04 5.03
N ARG A 38 4.55 17.47 5.57
CA ARG A 38 4.83 18.88 5.80
C ARG A 38 6.28 19.23 5.50
N THR A 39 6.49 20.41 4.95
CA THR A 39 7.80 21.01 4.75
C THR A 39 7.81 22.38 5.41
N THR A 40 8.75 22.60 6.33
CA THR A 40 8.83 23.83 7.13
C THR A 40 10.23 24.39 7.19
N LEU A 41 10.33 25.69 7.45
CA LEU A 41 11.53 26.29 8.00
C LEU A 41 11.34 26.44 9.51
N GLN A 42 12.36 26.14 10.29
CA GLN A 42 12.38 26.41 11.72
C GLN A 42 13.54 27.34 12.03
N ARG A 43 13.25 28.43 12.75
CA ARG A 43 14.22 29.45 13.12
C ARG A 43 14.36 29.52 14.63
N TRP A 44 15.59 29.41 15.10
CA TRP A 44 15.98 29.54 16.49
C TRP A 44 16.67 30.87 16.71
N GLN A 45 16.25 31.60 17.73
CA GLN A 45 16.94 32.80 18.18
C GLN A 45 18.24 32.43 18.93
N PRO A 46 19.25 33.31 18.97
CA PRO A 46 20.44 33.10 19.78
C PRO A 46 20.11 32.79 21.25
N GLY A 47 20.68 31.72 21.79
CA GLY A 47 20.44 31.24 23.15
C GLY A 47 19.13 30.48 23.35
N ALA A 48 18.34 30.24 22.29
CA ALA A 48 17.12 29.44 22.36
C ALA A 48 17.45 28.00 22.77
N ARG A 49 16.56 27.40 23.56
CA ARG A 49 16.68 26.03 24.08
C ARG A 49 15.31 25.39 24.11
N ASN A 50 15.27 24.09 23.85
CA ASN A 50 14.04 23.35 24.05
C ASN A 50 13.62 23.35 25.52
N GLN A 51 12.32 23.45 25.75
CA GLN A 51 11.72 23.26 27.07
C GLN A 51 11.46 21.78 27.38
N GLN A 52 11.23 20.98 26.34
CA GLN A 52 11.02 19.54 26.45
C GLN A 52 12.36 18.79 26.47
N ASP A 53 12.49 17.84 27.40
CA ASP A 53 13.75 17.10 27.62
C ASP A 53 14.08 16.10 26.50
N ILE A 54 13.09 15.42 25.91
CA ILE A 54 13.32 14.42 24.87
C ILE A 54 12.20 14.48 23.85
N PHE A 55 12.56 14.53 22.57
CA PHE A 55 11.62 14.45 21.46
C PHE A 55 11.51 13.02 20.94
N ILE A 56 10.26 12.59 20.71
CA ILE A 56 9.89 11.34 20.06
C ILE A 56 8.67 11.66 19.20
N HIS A 57 8.69 11.25 17.94
CA HIS A 57 7.59 11.43 17.00
C HIS A 57 7.31 10.16 16.21
N ASP A 58 6.13 10.08 15.61
CA ASP A 58 5.59 8.94 14.87
C ASP A 58 5.76 9.09 13.35
N TYR A 59 6.57 10.03 12.89
CA TYR A 59 6.86 10.28 11.47
C TYR A 59 8.37 10.23 11.18
N VAL A 60 8.74 10.18 9.90
CA VAL A 60 10.12 10.41 9.49
C VAL A 60 10.38 11.91 9.48
N GLU A 61 11.49 12.33 10.08
CA GLU A 61 11.95 13.71 10.08
C GLU A 61 13.30 13.82 9.37
N GLU A 62 13.34 14.62 8.30
CA GLU A 62 14.56 14.97 7.58
C GLU A 62 14.88 16.44 7.82
N ILE A 63 16.13 16.72 8.22
CA ILE A 63 16.57 18.06 8.55
C ILE A 63 17.84 18.39 7.79
N PHE A 64 17.88 19.58 7.20
CA PHE A 64 19.09 20.19 6.69
C PHE A 64 19.34 21.53 7.38
N MET A 65 20.54 21.71 7.92
CA MET A 65 20.96 22.94 8.59
C MET A 65 21.37 23.99 7.56
N VAL A 66 20.53 25.00 7.36
CA VAL A 66 20.76 26.05 6.36
C VAL A 66 21.79 27.05 6.87
N GLU A 67 21.67 27.45 8.15
CA GLU A 67 22.54 28.44 8.80
C GLU A 67 22.60 28.19 10.32
N GLY A 68 23.68 28.64 10.96
CA GLY A 68 23.82 28.65 12.42
C GLY A 68 24.28 27.33 13.03
N ASP A 69 23.99 27.17 14.32
CA ASP A 69 24.39 26.02 15.13
C ASP A 69 23.23 25.37 15.89
N LEU A 70 23.36 24.07 16.15
CA LEU A 70 22.46 23.32 17.03
C LEU A 70 23.26 22.30 17.83
N TYR A 71 23.04 22.27 19.14
CA TYR A 71 23.72 21.38 20.08
C TYR A 71 22.72 20.46 20.77
N ASP A 72 22.90 19.15 20.62
CA ASP A 72 22.15 18.14 21.37
C ASP A 72 22.80 17.93 22.74
N GLN A 73 22.04 18.23 23.78
CA GLN A 73 22.54 18.17 25.16
C GLN A 73 22.69 16.74 25.67
N ASN A 74 21.93 15.78 25.14
CA ASN A 74 22.04 14.38 25.53
C ASN A 74 23.24 13.70 24.85
N LEU A 75 23.47 13.99 23.57
CA LEU A 75 24.63 13.48 22.84
C LEU A 75 25.91 14.25 23.14
N GLN A 76 25.79 15.41 23.80
CA GLN A 76 26.89 16.36 24.03
C GLN A 76 27.63 16.75 22.74
N GLN A 77 26.88 16.87 21.65
CA GLN A 77 27.42 17.09 20.31
C GLN A 77 26.70 18.24 19.60
N GLY A 78 27.48 19.03 18.86
CA GLY A 78 26.98 20.15 18.05
C GLY A 78 27.13 19.90 16.55
N TRP A 79 26.29 20.56 15.79
CA TRP A 79 26.33 20.60 14.32
C TRP A 79 26.12 22.03 13.84
N GLU A 80 26.67 22.32 12.67
CA GLU A 80 26.64 23.63 12.03
C GLU A 80 26.01 23.56 10.63
N LYS A 81 25.99 24.69 9.93
CA LYS A 81 25.56 24.81 8.52
C LYS A 81 26.09 23.66 7.65
N GLY A 82 25.20 23.06 6.88
CA GLY A 82 25.49 21.93 5.98
C GLY A 82 25.31 20.55 6.62
N ALA A 83 25.07 20.48 7.93
CA ALA A 83 24.71 19.24 8.59
C ALA A 83 23.33 18.72 8.14
N TYR A 84 23.18 17.40 8.16
CA TYR A 84 21.97 16.69 7.76
C TYR A 84 21.61 15.64 8.80
N ALA A 85 20.32 15.47 9.07
CA ALA A 85 19.80 14.42 9.92
C ALA A 85 18.60 13.72 9.27
N TYR A 86 18.54 12.40 9.46
CA TYR A 86 17.41 11.55 9.12
C TYR A 86 16.98 10.79 10.36
N ARG A 87 15.75 11.00 10.83
CA ARG A 87 15.22 10.39 12.05
C ARG A 87 13.99 9.55 11.72
N LYS A 88 14.03 8.28 12.11
CA LYS A 88 12.88 7.36 11.99
C LYS A 88 11.87 7.61 13.12
N PRO A 89 10.60 7.19 12.93
CA PRO A 89 9.62 7.14 13.99
C PRO A 89 10.19 6.46 15.25
N GLY A 90 9.91 7.04 16.41
CA GLY A 90 10.35 6.52 17.71
C GLY A 90 11.80 6.86 18.12
N MET A 91 12.61 7.49 17.25
CA MET A 91 13.97 7.89 17.61
C MET A 91 13.93 8.96 18.70
N ARG A 92 14.57 8.69 19.85
CA ARG A 92 14.76 9.67 20.93
C ARG A 92 15.87 10.65 20.56
N HIS A 93 15.64 11.94 20.66
CA HIS A 93 16.62 12.98 20.32
C HIS A 93 16.37 14.29 21.06
N GLY A 94 17.35 15.20 21.06
CA GLY A 94 17.30 16.42 21.88
C GLY A 94 17.57 16.11 23.37
N PRO A 95 17.43 17.09 24.26
CA PRO A 95 16.94 18.43 24.00
C PRO A 95 18.02 19.29 23.33
N PHE A 96 17.61 20.16 22.42
CA PHE A 96 18.55 21.00 21.69
C PHE A 96 18.68 22.40 22.29
N LYS A 97 19.85 23.00 22.10
CA LYS A 97 20.09 24.43 22.27
C LYS A 97 20.81 24.99 21.04
N SER A 98 20.65 26.28 20.79
CA SER A 98 21.43 27.01 19.79
C SER A 98 22.07 28.22 20.45
N GLU A 99 23.38 28.41 20.28
CA GLU A 99 24.12 29.51 20.89
C GLU A 99 24.03 30.77 20.03
N GLY A 100 24.32 30.65 18.73
CA GLY A 100 24.25 31.74 17.74
C GLY A 100 22.91 31.89 17.04
N GLY A 101 21.95 30.99 17.31
CA GLY A 101 20.71 30.87 16.55
C GLY A 101 20.92 30.03 15.29
N CYS A 102 19.85 29.48 14.72
CA CYS A 102 19.93 28.66 13.52
C CYS A 102 18.68 28.71 12.66
N LEU A 103 18.84 28.30 11.40
CA LEU A 103 17.76 28.11 10.44
C LEU A 103 17.85 26.71 9.87
N MET A 104 16.76 25.95 10.00
CA MET A 104 16.65 24.58 9.53
C MET A 104 15.57 24.45 8.48
N PHE A 105 15.83 23.65 7.46
CA PHE A 105 14.82 23.13 6.53
C PHE A 105 14.42 21.73 6.99
N ILE A 106 13.13 21.55 7.27
CA ILE A 106 12.59 20.33 7.87
C ILE A 106 11.52 19.74 6.97
N VAL A 107 11.60 18.44 6.72
CA VAL A 107 10.55 17.65 6.06
C VAL A 107 10.05 16.61 7.04
N CYS A 108 8.74 16.67 7.34
CA CYS A 108 8.04 15.65 8.10
C CYS A 108 7.29 14.75 7.11
N ILE A 109 7.64 13.48 7.09
CA ILE A 109 7.04 12.48 6.21
C ILE A 109 6.28 11.46 7.08
N PRO A 110 4.95 11.51 7.08
CA PRO A 110 4.13 10.51 7.75
C PRO A 110 4.48 9.10 7.29
N VAL A 111 4.36 8.17 8.21
CA VAL A 111 4.49 6.75 7.95
C VAL A 111 3.16 6.07 8.25
N ASP A 112 2.92 4.91 7.66
CA ASP A 112 1.80 4.06 8.06
C ASP A 112 2.04 3.43 9.44
N ALA A 113 1.03 2.70 9.95
CA ALA A 113 1.10 2.04 11.25
C ALA A 113 2.25 1.01 11.36
N ASN A 114 2.88 0.64 10.24
CA ASN A 114 3.99 -0.29 10.17
C ASN A 114 5.36 0.41 10.06
N GLY A 115 5.40 1.75 10.13
CA GLY A 115 6.63 2.54 10.06
C GLY A 115 7.21 2.66 8.65
N PHE A 116 6.47 2.27 7.61
CA PHE A 116 6.86 2.49 6.23
C PHE A 116 6.44 3.89 5.80
N LEU A 117 7.33 4.59 5.09
CA LEU A 117 6.95 5.81 4.36
C LEU A 117 5.70 5.48 3.55
N TYR A 118 4.65 6.31 3.63
CA TYR A 118 3.52 6.20 2.71
C TYR A 118 4.08 5.93 1.31
N PRO A 119 3.74 4.80 0.67
CA PRO A 119 4.44 4.37 -0.51
C PRO A 119 4.40 5.53 -1.49
N ALA A 120 5.59 5.98 -1.90
CA ALA A 120 5.77 6.98 -2.92
C ALA A 120 5.23 6.42 -4.24
N ALA A 121 3.91 6.38 -4.39
CA ALA A 121 3.20 6.11 -5.64
C ALA A 121 3.39 7.26 -6.66
N GLN A 122 4.49 8.01 -6.56
CA GLN A 122 4.86 9.10 -7.45
C GLN A 122 6.33 9.05 -7.94
N MET A 123 7.07 7.96 -7.69
CA MET A 123 8.38 7.75 -8.35
C MET A 123 8.25 7.20 -9.79
N VAL A 124 7.38 7.81 -10.60
CA VAL A 124 7.45 7.75 -12.07
C VAL A 124 7.58 9.16 -12.67
N SER A 125 7.39 10.23 -11.89
CA SER A 125 7.43 11.60 -12.43
C SER A 125 8.81 12.27 -12.39
N ALA A 126 9.78 11.75 -11.62
CA ALA A 126 11.06 12.42 -11.39
C ALA A 126 12.11 12.25 -12.50
N VAL A 127 11.92 11.31 -13.44
CA VAL A 127 12.86 11.12 -14.57
C VAL A 127 12.46 11.95 -15.81
N LEU A 128 11.25 12.54 -15.84
CA LEU A 128 10.72 13.30 -16.98
C LEU A 128 10.97 14.82 -16.91
N CYS A 129 11.45 15.36 -15.79
CA CYS A 129 11.68 16.81 -15.64
C CYS A 129 13.13 17.28 -15.92
N MET A 130 14.01 16.43 -16.49
CA MET A 130 15.35 16.83 -16.93
C MET A 130 15.56 16.90 -18.45
N ARG A 131 14.50 16.82 -19.27
CA ARG A 131 14.64 16.97 -20.74
C ARG A 131 13.56 17.85 -21.37
N ARG A 132 13.42 19.07 -20.85
CA ARG A 132 12.91 20.22 -21.62
C ARG A 132 13.74 21.47 -21.30
N VAL A 133 15.04 21.40 -21.56
CA VAL A 133 15.77 22.59 -22.00
C VAL A 133 16.05 22.39 -23.48
N SER A 134 15.34 23.19 -24.26
CA SER A 134 15.40 23.30 -25.71
C SER A 134 16.84 23.35 -26.22
N VAL A 135 17.17 22.43 -27.13
CA VAL A 135 18.25 22.63 -28.09
C VAL A 135 17.69 23.55 -29.17
N SER A 136 17.94 24.85 -29.04
CA SER A 136 17.92 25.78 -30.17
C SER A 136 18.79 26.97 -29.81
N GLN A 137 19.71 27.28 -30.71
CA GLN A 137 20.78 28.28 -30.63
C GLN A 137 21.98 27.85 -29.79
N TYR A 138 23.02 27.37 -30.48
CA TYR A 138 24.31 28.06 -30.64
C TYR A 138 25.18 27.22 -31.59
N GLY A 139 25.13 27.57 -32.87
CA GLY A 139 26.31 27.45 -33.73
C GLY A 139 27.22 28.66 -33.48
N CYS A 140 28.52 28.49 -33.74
CA CYS A 140 29.62 29.42 -33.41
C CYS A 140 30.00 29.39 -31.91
N LEU A 141 31.18 28.93 -31.47
CA LEU A 141 32.53 29.27 -31.94
C LEU A 141 33.52 28.13 -31.63
N MET A 142 34.51 27.99 -32.51
CA MET A 142 35.75 27.23 -32.32
C MET A 142 36.66 27.82 -31.22
N GLY A 143 37.40 26.94 -30.55
CA GLY A 143 38.76 27.20 -30.05
C GLY A 143 38.91 27.64 -28.59
N ILE A 144 39.50 26.78 -27.75
CA ILE A 144 40.88 26.93 -27.24
C ILE A 144 41.24 25.72 -26.34
N VAL A 145 42.30 25.06 -26.77
CA VAL A 145 43.28 24.13 -26.16
C VAL A 145 43.31 23.98 -24.63
N GLY A 146 43.51 22.74 -24.16
CA GLY A 146 44.11 22.48 -22.84
C GLY A 146 44.19 20.99 -22.44
N ARG A 147 45.24 20.29 -22.88
CA ARG A 147 45.61 18.93 -22.45
C ARG A 147 45.79 18.81 -20.92
N SER A 148 45.30 17.71 -20.34
CA SER A 148 45.94 17.06 -19.19
C SER A 148 45.43 15.63 -19.04
N SER A 149 46.23 14.68 -19.52
CA SER A 149 46.09 13.24 -19.34
C SER A 149 46.54 12.80 -17.95
N ARG A 150 45.65 12.19 -17.16
CA ARG A 150 46.04 11.23 -16.13
C ARG A 150 45.16 9.99 -16.24
N THR A 151 45.79 8.89 -16.63
CA THR A 151 45.28 7.54 -16.54
C THR A 151 45.34 7.09 -15.08
N TYR A 152 44.24 6.55 -14.54
CA TYR A 152 44.20 5.92 -13.21
C TYR A 152 44.05 4.40 -13.38
N ASN A 153 44.91 3.66 -12.70
CA ASN A 153 45.00 2.20 -12.74
C ASN A 153 44.16 1.60 -11.58
N PRO A 154 43.17 0.72 -11.81
CA PRO A 154 42.32 0.20 -10.76
C PRO A 154 42.92 -1.08 -10.18
N SER A 155 43.84 -0.96 -9.23
CA SER A 155 44.35 -2.13 -8.49
C SER A 155 44.60 -1.94 -7.00
N ASP A 156 44.19 -0.83 -6.39
CA ASP A 156 44.37 -0.60 -4.94
C ASP A 156 43.07 -0.19 -4.24
N ILE A 157 42.15 -1.15 -4.03
CA ILE A 157 41.18 -1.09 -2.93
C ILE A 157 41.05 -2.50 -2.32
N LYS A 158 41.74 -2.72 -1.20
CA LYS A 158 41.46 -3.84 -0.29
C LYS A 158 40.27 -3.43 0.60
N LEU A 159 39.09 -3.97 0.31
CA LEU A 159 37.94 -3.95 1.22
C LEU A 159 38.10 -5.09 2.23
N SER A 160 38.35 -4.73 3.48
CA SER A 160 38.26 -5.66 4.62
C SER A 160 36.80 -5.96 4.92
N SER A 161 36.40 -7.21 4.72
CA SER A 161 35.07 -7.72 5.07
C SER A 161 34.98 -8.05 6.57
N SER A 162 34.23 -7.26 7.32
CA SER A 162 33.63 -7.69 8.59
C SER A 162 32.12 -7.49 8.48
N ALA A 163 31.45 -8.47 7.88
CA ALA A 163 30.00 -8.55 7.87
C ALA A 163 29.53 -9.06 9.24
N SER A 164 29.09 -8.16 10.11
CA SER A 164 28.25 -8.52 11.26
C SER A 164 26.84 -8.75 10.74
N SER A 165 26.43 -10.01 10.70
CA SER A 165 25.08 -10.44 10.37
C SER A 165 24.08 -9.92 11.42
N SER A 166 23.43 -8.79 11.14
CA SER A 166 22.16 -8.46 11.79
C SER A 166 21.03 -9.07 10.96
N THR A 167 20.59 -10.25 11.36
CA THR A 167 19.35 -10.87 10.88
C THR A 167 18.20 -9.88 11.09
N SER A 168 17.67 -9.36 9.98
CA SER A 168 16.39 -8.66 9.95
C SER A 168 15.31 -9.65 10.40
N SER A 169 14.95 -9.57 11.68
CA SER A 169 13.81 -10.29 12.24
C SER A 169 12.56 -9.93 11.43
N THR A 170 11.97 -10.94 10.80
CA THR A 170 10.57 -10.94 10.38
C THR A 170 9.71 -10.43 11.53
N MET A 171 9.10 -9.26 11.39
CA MET A 171 8.11 -8.80 12.36
C MET A 171 6.87 -9.67 12.14
N ALA A 172 6.60 -10.55 13.11
CA ALA A 172 5.33 -11.24 13.23
C ALA A 172 4.17 -10.22 13.22
N PRO A 173 2.95 -10.60 12.79
CA PRO A 173 1.79 -9.71 12.82
C PRO A 173 1.62 -9.11 14.22
N SER A 174 1.18 -7.84 14.28
CA SER A 174 0.98 -7.18 15.57
C SER A 174 -0.01 -8.00 16.42
N PRO A 175 0.16 -8.04 17.75
CA PRO A 175 -0.77 -8.75 18.65
C PRO A 175 -2.25 -8.33 18.47
N THR A 176 -2.50 -7.14 17.92
CA THR A 176 -3.83 -6.61 17.60
C THR A 176 -4.44 -7.24 16.33
N ALA A 177 -3.64 -7.53 15.31
CA ALA A 177 -4.13 -8.21 14.10
C ALA A 177 -4.57 -9.66 14.37
N LEU A 178 -3.92 -10.32 15.33
CA LEU A 178 -4.31 -11.65 15.81
C LEU A 178 -5.62 -11.66 16.60
N GLN A 179 -6.07 -10.52 17.15
CA GLN A 179 -7.36 -10.45 17.87
C GLN A 179 -8.56 -10.34 16.93
N ALA A 180 -8.36 -9.89 15.68
CA ALA A 180 -9.45 -9.63 14.76
C ALA A 180 -10.02 -10.91 14.11
N LEU A 181 -9.23 -11.98 14.01
CA LEU A 181 -9.62 -13.24 13.40
C LEU A 181 -9.80 -14.32 14.47
N GLU A 182 -10.99 -14.88 14.58
CA GLU A 182 -11.23 -16.07 15.41
C GLU A 182 -10.94 -17.32 14.56
N ALA A 183 -9.88 -18.06 14.88
CA ALA A 183 -9.54 -19.32 14.21
C ALA A 183 -8.64 -20.21 15.10
N SER A 184 -8.49 -21.49 14.77
CA SER A 184 -7.53 -22.34 15.46
C SER A 184 -6.07 -21.90 15.23
N PRO A 185 -5.13 -22.25 16.14
CA PRO A 185 -3.70 -21.99 15.95
C PRO A 185 -3.17 -22.53 14.62
N ARG A 186 -3.66 -23.69 14.16
CA ARG A 186 -3.30 -24.27 12.86
C ARG A 186 -3.60 -23.32 11.71
N VAL A 187 -4.81 -22.74 11.70
CA VAL A 187 -5.24 -21.81 10.64
C VAL A 187 -4.46 -20.49 10.73
N HIS A 188 -4.20 -19.98 11.94
CA HIS A 188 -3.36 -18.80 12.13
C HIS A 188 -1.94 -19.01 11.59
N ASP A 189 -1.29 -20.13 11.93
CA ASP A 189 0.07 -20.45 11.48
C ASP A 189 0.13 -20.61 9.96
N LEU A 190 -0.88 -21.26 9.38
CA LEU A 190 -1.02 -21.42 7.94
C LEU A 190 -1.15 -20.06 7.23
N LEU A 191 -2.06 -19.20 7.69
CA LEU A 191 -2.27 -17.87 7.12
C LEU A 191 -1.02 -17.00 7.24
N ALA A 192 -0.35 -17.02 8.41
CA ALA A 192 0.89 -16.28 8.62
C ALA A 192 1.98 -16.72 7.64
N ARG A 193 2.14 -18.03 7.45
CA ARG A 193 3.09 -18.59 6.48
C ARG A 193 2.75 -18.18 5.04
N LEU A 194 1.49 -18.32 4.63
CA LEU A 194 1.09 -18.03 3.25
C LEU A 194 1.13 -16.54 2.91
N HIS A 195 0.75 -15.65 3.83
CA HIS A 195 0.94 -14.21 3.63
C HIS A 195 2.43 -13.85 3.55
N ALA A 196 3.29 -14.44 4.39
CA ALA A 196 4.73 -14.23 4.29
C ALA A 196 5.31 -14.71 2.95
N GLU A 197 4.85 -15.86 2.44
CA GLU A 197 5.21 -16.35 1.11
C GLU A 197 4.75 -15.41 -0.01
N SER A 198 3.52 -14.89 0.05
CA SER A 198 2.99 -13.92 -0.92
C SER A 198 3.80 -12.63 -0.92
N GLU A 199 4.01 -12.03 0.25
CA GLU A 199 4.77 -10.78 0.40
C GLU A 199 6.22 -10.93 -0.07
N ALA A 200 6.88 -12.04 0.28
CA ALA A 200 8.25 -12.29 -0.14
C ALA A 200 8.34 -12.36 -1.67
N GLN A 201 7.34 -12.93 -2.32
CA GLN A 201 7.27 -13.02 -3.78
C GLN A 201 7.01 -11.65 -4.43
N GLU A 202 6.09 -10.85 -3.89
CA GLU A 202 5.75 -9.52 -4.40
C GLU A 202 6.91 -8.52 -4.28
N LYS A 203 7.70 -8.63 -3.21
CA LYS A 203 8.90 -7.81 -2.98
C LYS A 203 10.08 -8.14 -3.91
N THR A 204 9.97 -9.19 -4.75
CA THR A 204 11.05 -9.52 -5.69
C THR A 204 11.20 -8.46 -6.77
N LEU A 205 12.46 -8.19 -7.14
CA LEU A 205 12.79 -7.26 -8.23
C LEU A 205 12.17 -7.70 -9.56
N SER A 206 12.03 -9.01 -9.80
CA SER A 206 11.38 -9.53 -11.00
C SER A 206 9.89 -9.18 -11.07
N GLN A 207 9.16 -9.23 -9.95
CA GLN A 207 7.76 -8.82 -9.90
C GLN A 207 7.61 -7.32 -10.08
N SER A 208 8.41 -6.53 -9.36
CA SER A 208 8.42 -5.07 -9.52
C SER A 208 8.73 -4.64 -10.96
N TRP A 209 9.72 -5.28 -11.59
CA TRP A 209 10.10 -5.02 -12.98
C TRP A 209 9.02 -5.45 -13.98
N PHE A 210 8.34 -6.58 -13.73
CA PHE A 210 7.23 -7.05 -14.55
C PHE A 210 6.09 -6.02 -14.59
N TYR A 211 5.61 -5.59 -13.43
CA TYR A 211 4.53 -4.59 -13.35
C TYR A 211 4.95 -3.25 -13.94
N PHE A 212 6.18 -2.81 -13.71
CA PHE A 212 6.73 -1.61 -14.35
C PHE A 212 6.66 -1.71 -15.87
N LYS A 213 7.14 -2.83 -16.45
CA LYS A 213 7.14 -3.05 -17.91
C LYS A 213 5.72 -3.14 -18.48
N TYR A 214 4.81 -3.78 -17.75
CA TYR A 214 3.40 -3.90 -18.14
C TYR A 214 2.72 -2.53 -18.16
N LEU A 215 2.78 -1.77 -17.06
CA LEU A 215 2.18 -0.43 -16.95
C LEU A 215 2.80 0.53 -17.97
N PHE A 216 4.12 0.48 -18.16
CA PHE A 216 4.79 1.25 -19.21
C PHE A 216 4.23 0.90 -20.61
N GLY A 217 4.12 -0.39 -20.93
CA GLY A 217 3.52 -0.82 -22.20
C GLY A 217 2.08 -0.34 -22.36
N PHE A 218 1.26 -0.47 -21.32
CA PHE A 218 -0.13 -0.04 -21.35
C PHE A 218 -0.26 1.47 -21.61
N TYR A 219 0.40 2.31 -20.82
CA TYR A 219 0.27 3.77 -20.94
C TYR A 219 0.93 4.37 -22.18
N PHE A 220 2.08 3.83 -22.62
CA PHE A 220 2.85 4.44 -23.71
C PHE A 220 2.60 3.81 -25.08
N THR A 221 2.17 2.54 -25.12
CA THR A 221 1.99 1.80 -26.39
C THR A 221 0.59 1.21 -26.55
N GLY A 222 -0.31 1.40 -25.57
CA GLY A 222 -1.63 0.76 -25.57
C GLY A 222 -1.57 -0.75 -25.47
N LYS A 223 -0.41 -1.30 -25.03
CA LYS A 223 -0.20 -2.75 -24.98
C LYS A 223 -1.11 -3.36 -23.92
N THR A 224 -1.89 -4.33 -24.33
CA THR A 224 -2.79 -5.09 -23.45
C THR A 224 -2.08 -6.28 -22.81
N TRP A 225 -2.77 -6.94 -21.89
CA TRP A 225 -2.31 -8.20 -21.29
C TRP A 225 -2.03 -9.25 -22.37
N SER A 226 -1.02 -10.09 -22.17
CA SER A 226 -0.50 -11.01 -23.20
C SER A 226 -0.27 -12.41 -22.63
N THR A 227 -0.23 -13.44 -23.48
CA THR A 227 0.01 -14.83 -23.06
C THR A 227 1.31 -15.03 -22.25
N SER A 228 2.36 -14.27 -22.54
CA SER A 228 3.59 -14.32 -21.74
C SER A 228 3.45 -13.68 -20.35
N ALA A 229 2.48 -12.78 -20.18
CA ALA A 229 2.09 -12.26 -18.88
C ALA A 229 1.31 -13.31 -18.08
N ASP A 230 0.44 -14.08 -18.74
CA ASP A 230 -0.26 -15.22 -18.10
C ASP A 230 0.75 -16.23 -17.53
N VAL A 231 1.71 -16.66 -18.36
CA VAL A 231 2.76 -17.61 -17.94
C VAL A 231 3.61 -17.07 -16.80
N HIS A 232 3.89 -15.76 -16.77
CA HIS A 232 4.66 -15.14 -15.69
C HIS A 232 3.89 -15.08 -14.37
N MET A 233 2.56 -15.00 -14.43
CA MET A 233 1.69 -14.81 -13.27
C MET A 233 1.04 -16.10 -12.76
N SER A 234 1.12 -17.20 -13.50
CA SER A 234 0.46 -18.48 -13.18
C SER A 234 1.02 -19.16 -11.91
N ASP A 235 2.27 -18.89 -11.54
CA ASP A 235 2.92 -19.43 -10.34
C ASP A 235 3.01 -18.40 -9.19
N LYS A 236 2.35 -17.25 -9.34
CA LYS A 236 2.42 -16.14 -8.38
C LYS A 236 1.23 -16.10 -7.44
N PHE A 237 1.45 -15.75 -6.18
CA PHE A 237 0.41 -15.60 -5.16
C PHE A 237 -0.55 -14.47 -5.53
N VAL A 238 -0.06 -13.22 -5.63
CA VAL A 238 -0.92 -12.04 -5.86
C VAL A 238 -2.11 -12.06 -4.90
N ALA A 239 -1.83 -12.29 -3.63
CA ALA A 239 -2.88 -12.46 -2.64
C ALA A 239 -3.30 -11.11 -2.09
N LEU A 240 -4.60 -10.96 -1.85
CA LEU A 240 -5.14 -9.85 -1.07
C LEU A 240 -4.37 -9.69 0.25
N GLU A 241 -3.98 -8.46 0.57
CA GLU A 241 -3.18 -8.17 1.75
C GLU A 241 -3.90 -8.57 3.04
N GLN A 242 -3.13 -8.95 4.06
CA GLN A 242 -3.67 -9.50 5.30
C GLN A 242 -4.64 -8.55 6.01
N ASP A 243 -4.33 -7.26 6.03
CA ASP A 243 -5.16 -6.23 6.67
C ASP A 243 -6.51 -6.05 5.95
N LYS A 244 -6.53 -6.11 4.62
CA LYS A 244 -7.76 -6.13 3.81
C LYS A 244 -8.57 -7.41 4.05
N CYS A 245 -7.89 -8.56 4.17
CA CYS A 245 -8.55 -9.83 4.49
C CYS A 245 -9.22 -9.79 5.88
N LEU A 246 -8.57 -9.21 6.89
CA LEU A 246 -9.14 -9.04 8.22
C LEU A 246 -10.36 -8.12 8.21
N PHE A 247 -10.30 -7.01 7.46
CA PHE A 247 -11.44 -6.12 7.26
C PHE A 247 -12.61 -6.83 6.59
N MET A 248 -12.35 -7.56 5.51
CA MET A 248 -13.34 -8.37 4.81
C MET A 248 -13.98 -9.42 5.72
N TYR A 249 -13.18 -10.14 6.51
CA TYR A 249 -13.67 -11.09 7.51
C TYR A 249 -14.63 -10.41 8.49
N LEU A 250 -14.23 -9.30 9.12
CA LEU A 250 -15.06 -8.60 10.10
C LEU A 250 -16.34 -8.05 9.47
N LEU A 251 -16.30 -7.57 8.23
CA LEU A 251 -17.51 -7.18 7.50
C LEU A 251 -18.48 -8.36 7.33
N ALA A 252 -17.98 -9.50 6.83
CA ALA A 252 -18.78 -10.70 6.64
C ALA A 252 -19.38 -11.22 7.97
N ARG A 253 -18.62 -11.16 9.07
CA ARG A 253 -19.11 -11.46 10.43
C ARG A 253 -20.21 -10.47 10.86
N SER A 254 -19.98 -9.17 10.68
CA SER A 254 -20.91 -8.11 11.14
C SER A 254 -22.29 -8.18 10.48
N MET A 255 -22.34 -8.58 9.20
CA MET A 255 -23.58 -8.66 8.44
C MET A 255 -24.20 -10.06 8.45
N ASN A 256 -23.64 -11.00 9.22
CA ASN A 256 -24.04 -12.40 9.23
C ASN A 256 -24.10 -13.02 7.83
N ALA A 257 -23.08 -12.77 6.99
CA ALA A 257 -23.01 -13.30 5.64
C ALA A 257 -23.02 -14.85 5.63
N LYS A 258 -23.84 -15.42 4.74
CA LYS A 258 -24.07 -16.86 4.58
C LYS A 258 -23.58 -17.35 3.23
N ASN A 259 -23.86 -16.60 2.18
CA ASN A 259 -23.49 -16.93 0.80
C ASN A 259 -22.60 -15.81 0.26
N ILE A 260 -21.36 -16.18 -0.07
CA ILE A 260 -20.35 -15.24 -0.58
C ILE A 260 -19.86 -15.74 -1.94
N VAL A 261 -19.66 -14.84 -2.90
CA VAL A 261 -18.98 -15.13 -4.16
C VAL A 261 -17.58 -14.51 -4.15
N GLU A 262 -16.58 -15.28 -4.54
CA GLU A 262 -15.22 -14.79 -4.77
C GLU A 262 -14.85 -14.98 -6.24
N ALA A 263 -14.63 -13.87 -6.93
CA ALA A 263 -14.07 -13.85 -8.27
C ALA A 263 -12.56 -13.63 -8.16
N GLY A 264 -11.78 -14.69 -8.44
CA GLY A 264 -10.33 -14.70 -8.33
C GLY A 264 -9.86 -15.31 -7.01
N THR A 265 -9.57 -16.61 -7.02
CA THR A 265 -9.17 -17.35 -5.82
C THR A 265 -7.66 -17.32 -5.61
N SER A 266 -6.89 -17.35 -6.71
CA SER A 266 -5.46 -17.61 -6.72
C SER A 266 -5.11 -18.84 -5.88
N PHE A 267 -4.18 -18.73 -4.93
CA PHE A 267 -3.83 -19.81 -4.00
C PHE A 267 -4.74 -19.90 -2.77
N GLY A 268 -5.88 -19.21 -2.76
CA GLY A 268 -6.98 -19.42 -1.81
C GLY A 268 -6.83 -18.75 -0.45
N ILE A 269 -5.98 -17.71 -0.32
CA ILE A 269 -5.73 -17.05 0.97
C ILE A 269 -6.95 -16.27 1.45
N SER A 270 -7.46 -15.34 0.64
CA SER A 270 -8.68 -14.57 0.90
C SER A 270 -9.90 -15.49 1.14
N THR A 271 -9.99 -16.58 0.39
CA THR A 271 -11.04 -17.59 0.53
C THR A 271 -11.11 -18.18 1.94
N MET A 272 -9.97 -18.38 2.61
CA MET A 272 -9.96 -18.88 3.99
C MET A 272 -10.66 -17.92 4.95
N TYR A 273 -10.43 -16.61 4.80
CA TYR A 273 -11.11 -15.60 5.62
C TYR A 273 -12.63 -15.58 5.37
N LEU A 274 -13.04 -15.67 4.10
CA LEU A 274 -14.44 -15.76 3.72
C LEU A 274 -15.11 -17.02 4.29
N ALA A 275 -14.43 -18.17 4.16
CA ALA A 275 -14.90 -19.47 4.63
C ALA A 275 -15.07 -19.51 6.14
N LEU A 276 -14.09 -19.00 6.89
CA LEU A 276 -14.17 -18.84 8.35
C LEU A 276 -15.40 -18.02 8.74
N ALA A 277 -15.59 -16.86 8.10
CA ALA A 277 -16.72 -15.99 8.42
C ALA A 277 -18.08 -16.67 8.17
N VAL A 278 -18.23 -17.32 7.01
CA VAL A 278 -19.44 -18.08 6.64
C VAL A 278 -19.68 -19.21 7.62
N GLY A 279 -18.67 -20.06 7.87
CA GLY A 279 -18.81 -21.23 8.73
C GLY A 279 -19.21 -20.87 10.15
N GLN A 280 -18.60 -19.83 10.70
CA GLN A 280 -18.93 -19.31 12.02
C GLN A 280 -20.34 -18.70 12.07
N ASN A 281 -20.79 -18.00 11.02
CA ASN A 281 -22.13 -17.41 10.95
C ASN A 281 -23.18 -18.53 10.93
N ILE A 282 -22.98 -19.52 10.06
CA ILE A 282 -23.86 -20.67 9.92
C ILE A 282 -23.91 -21.50 11.20
N ASN A 283 -22.77 -21.78 11.82
CA ASN A 283 -22.72 -22.53 13.08
C ASN A 283 -23.42 -21.78 14.22
N ALA A 284 -23.24 -20.46 14.32
CA ALA A 284 -23.92 -19.64 15.32
C ALA A 284 -25.44 -19.60 15.11
N MET A 285 -25.92 -19.53 13.87
CA MET A 285 -27.34 -19.62 13.53
C MET A 285 -27.91 -21.00 13.83
N ARG A 286 -27.20 -22.08 13.45
CA ARG A 286 -27.60 -23.46 13.75
C ARG A 286 -27.69 -23.73 15.24
N ALA A 287 -26.77 -23.17 16.04
CA ALA A 287 -26.82 -23.26 17.50
C ALA A 287 -28.07 -22.60 18.11
N ARG A 288 -28.68 -21.63 17.41
CA ARG A 288 -29.98 -21.02 17.77
C ARG A 288 -31.19 -21.80 17.24
N GLY A 289 -30.98 -22.95 16.60
CA GLY A 289 -32.03 -23.80 16.03
C GLY A 289 -32.46 -23.41 14.61
N GLU A 290 -31.76 -22.48 13.96
CA GLU A 290 -32.07 -22.09 12.59
C GLU A 290 -31.63 -23.17 11.58
N LYS A 291 -32.52 -23.52 10.64
CA LYS A 291 -32.19 -24.41 9.53
C LYS A 291 -31.58 -23.61 8.38
N VAL A 292 -30.28 -23.40 8.45
CA VAL A 292 -29.55 -22.56 7.50
C VAL A 292 -28.35 -23.26 6.89
N THR A 293 -28.08 -22.93 5.63
CA THR A 293 -26.90 -23.31 4.86
C THR A 293 -26.19 -22.06 4.37
N GLY A 294 -24.92 -22.21 4.04
CA GLY A 294 -24.07 -21.14 3.54
C GLY A 294 -22.81 -21.71 2.95
N LYS A 295 -22.20 -20.97 2.03
CA LYS A 295 -20.94 -21.34 1.36
C LYS A 295 -20.28 -20.12 0.73
N VAL A 296 -18.99 -20.27 0.47
CA VAL A 296 -18.21 -19.42 -0.43
C VAL A 296 -18.16 -20.12 -1.79
N VAL A 297 -18.69 -19.48 -2.83
CA VAL A 297 -18.51 -19.92 -4.22
C VAL A 297 -17.31 -19.17 -4.77
N ALA A 298 -16.18 -19.86 -4.89
CA ALA A 298 -14.92 -19.30 -5.34
C ALA A 298 -14.63 -19.71 -6.79
N THR A 299 -14.05 -18.83 -7.60
CA THR A 299 -13.67 -19.15 -8.99
C THR A 299 -12.17 -19.01 -9.21
N GLU A 300 -11.57 -19.98 -9.91
CA GLU A 300 -10.17 -19.92 -10.32
C GLU A 300 -9.99 -20.39 -11.76
N TRP A 301 -9.31 -19.58 -12.56
CA TRP A 301 -9.04 -19.90 -13.96
C TRP A 301 -7.91 -20.94 -14.10
N GLU A 302 -6.84 -20.75 -13.33
CA GLU A 302 -5.61 -21.50 -13.50
C GLU A 302 -5.64 -22.79 -12.65
N SER A 303 -5.76 -23.94 -13.32
CA SER A 303 -5.84 -25.26 -12.68
C SER A 303 -4.73 -25.52 -11.66
N SER A 304 -3.51 -25.08 -11.94
CA SER A 304 -2.39 -25.26 -11.03
C SER A 304 -2.53 -24.42 -9.74
N LYS A 305 -3.15 -23.24 -9.81
CA LYS A 305 -3.50 -22.44 -8.63
C LYS A 305 -4.66 -23.06 -7.86
N ALA A 306 -5.69 -23.49 -8.58
CA ALA A 306 -6.84 -24.19 -8.00
C ALA A 306 -6.42 -25.42 -7.19
N GLU A 307 -5.49 -26.23 -7.71
CA GLU A 307 -4.94 -27.37 -6.99
C GLU A 307 -4.21 -26.96 -5.69
N ARG A 308 -3.41 -25.88 -5.74
CA ARG A 308 -2.73 -25.36 -4.55
C ARG A 308 -3.70 -24.78 -3.53
N ALA A 309 -4.74 -24.07 -3.97
CA ALA A 309 -5.78 -23.54 -3.10
C ALA A 309 -6.49 -24.68 -2.34
N ARG A 310 -6.89 -25.76 -3.04
CA ARG A 310 -7.46 -26.97 -2.41
C ARG A 310 -6.53 -27.57 -1.36
N LYS A 311 -5.22 -27.66 -1.64
CA LYS A 311 -4.22 -28.16 -0.66
C LYS A 311 -4.15 -27.26 0.58
N HIS A 312 -4.13 -25.94 0.42
CA HIS A 312 -4.13 -25.01 1.56
C HIS A 312 -5.40 -25.14 2.39
N TRP A 313 -6.58 -25.26 1.76
CA TRP A 313 -7.83 -25.43 2.50
C TRP A 313 -7.91 -26.77 3.23
N SER A 314 -7.40 -27.84 2.61
CA SER A 314 -7.28 -29.13 3.28
C SER A 314 -6.33 -29.09 4.49
N GLU A 315 -5.22 -28.33 4.39
CA GLU A 315 -4.34 -28.06 5.53
C GLU A 315 -5.04 -27.23 6.63
N ALA A 316 -5.88 -26.27 6.24
CA ALA A 316 -6.68 -25.46 7.16
C ALA A 316 -7.76 -26.30 7.89
N GLY A 317 -8.28 -27.33 7.23
CA GLY A 317 -9.22 -28.33 7.77
C GLY A 317 -10.67 -27.85 7.90
N GLU A 318 -11.42 -28.46 8.81
CA GLU A 318 -12.89 -28.35 8.93
C GLU A 318 -13.44 -26.93 9.17
N GLU A 319 -12.59 -26.01 9.64
CA GLU A 319 -12.96 -24.59 9.82
C GLU A 319 -13.11 -23.85 8.49
N VAL A 320 -12.49 -24.36 7.41
CA VAL A 320 -12.41 -23.72 6.10
C VAL A 320 -13.00 -24.61 5.01
N GLU A 321 -12.41 -25.79 4.79
CA GLU A 321 -12.64 -26.60 3.59
C GLU A 321 -14.12 -26.90 3.31
N PRO A 322 -14.96 -27.27 4.30
CA PRO A 322 -16.37 -27.61 4.05
C PRO A 322 -17.23 -26.44 3.57
N TRP A 323 -16.75 -25.20 3.74
CA TRP A 323 -17.49 -23.98 3.40
C TRP A 323 -17.17 -23.46 2.00
N VAL A 324 -16.22 -24.07 1.30
CA VAL A 324 -15.74 -23.60 0.00
C VAL A 324 -16.21 -24.53 -1.12
N GLU A 325 -16.88 -23.94 -2.10
CA GLU A 325 -17.13 -24.55 -3.40
C GLU A 325 -16.26 -23.86 -4.44
N LEU A 326 -15.16 -24.52 -4.84
CA LEU A 326 -14.28 -24.01 -5.89
C LEU A 326 -14.76 -24.45 -7.26
N ARG A 327 -15.03 -23.48 -8.13
CA ARG A 327 -15.35 -23.68 -9.54
C ARG A 327 -14.15 -23.29 -10.40
N GLU A 328 -13.62 -24.26 -11.13
CA GLU A 328 -12.42 -24.10 -11.93
C GLU A 328 -12.77 -23.81 -13.39
N GLY A 329 -12.19 -22.75 -13.97
CA GLY A 329 -12.42 -22.34 -15.35
C GLY A 329 -12.79 -20.87 -15.52
N ASP A 330 -13.43 -20.54 -16.64
CA ASP A 330 -13.89 -19.17 -16.93
C ASP A 330 -14.97 -18.76 -15.94
N LEU A 331 -14.79 -17.65 -15.23
CA LEU A 331 -15.80 -17.14 -14.30
C LEU A 331 -17.12 -16.76 -14.99
N ARG A 332 -17.09 -16.44 -16.29
CA ARG A 332 -18.31 -16.12 -17.06
C ARG A 332 -19.17 -17.34 -17.28
N GLU A 333 -18.55 -18.52 -17.33
CA GLU A 333 -19.23 -19.81 -17.44
C GLU A 333 -19.56 -20.32 -16.04
N THR A 334 -18.55 -20.47 -15.18
CA THR A 334 -18.68 -21.09 -13.86
C THR A 334 -19.59 -20.35 -12.89
N LEU A 335 -19.71 -19.01 -12.97
CA LEU A 335 -20.67 -18.26 -12.15
C LEU A 335 -22.12 -18.37 -12.67
N SER A 336 -22.30 -18.75 -13.94
CA SER A 336 -23.62 -18.84 -14.58
C SER A 336 -24.34 -20.18 -14.30
N GLU A 337 -23.67 -21.14 -13.66
CA GLU A 337 -24.11 -22.53 -13.53
C GLU A 337 -25.09 -22.84 -12.37
N GLU A 338 -25.61 -24.07 -12.42
CA GLU A 338 -26.39 -24.75 -11.39
C GLU A 338 -25.73 -24.69 -9.99
N GLY A 339 -26.55 -24.71 -8.93
CA GLY A 339 -26.07 -24.72 -7.55
C GLY A 339 -25.66 -23.36 -6.97
N MET A 340 -25.74 -22.26 -7.73
CA MET A 340 -25.53 -20.91 -7.18
C MET A 340 -26.63 -20.57 -6.15
N PRO A 341 -26.30 -20.01 -4.97
CA PRO A 341 -27.31 -19.59 -4.01
C PRO A 341 -28.30 -18.57 -4.58
N GLU A 342 -29.54 -18.57 -4.06
CA GLU A 342 -30.59 -17.63 -4.48
C GLU A 342 -30.26 -16.19 -4.09
N GLU A 343 -29.73 -16.00 -2.88
CA GLU A 343 -29.30 -14.70 -2.34
C GLU A 343 -27.81 -14.72 -2.03
N ILE A 344 -27.10 -13.71 -2.52
CA ILE A 344 -25.69 -13.44 -2.23
C ILE A 344 -25.59 -12.26 -1.28
N ASP A 345 -24.91 -12.49 -0.15
CA ASP A 345 -24.72 -11.50 0.90
C ASP A 345 -23.52 -10.59 0.62
N MET A 346 -22.48 -11.16 0.02
CA MET A 346 -21.21 -10.48 -0.19
C MET A 346 -20.50 -11.01 -1.43
N MET A 347 -19.70 -10.16 -2.08
CA MET A 347 -18.86 -10.54 -3.20
C MET A 347 -17.45 -9.94 -3.07
N LEU A 348 -16.42 -10.73 -3.32
CA LEU A 348 -15.04 -10.25 -3.51
C LEU A 348 -14.70 -10.27 -5.00
N LEU A 349 -14.22 -9.13 -5.51
CA LEU A 349 -13.68 -8.94 -6.84
C LEU A 349 -12.16 -8.71 -6.71
N ASP A 350 -11.42 -9.81 -6.69
CA ASP A 350 -9.94 -9.84 -6.68
C ASP A 350 -9.44 -10.68 -7.88
N THR A 351 -9.92 -10.30 -9.06
CA THR A 351 -9.70 -11.01 -10.30
C THR A 351 -8.93 -10.15 -11.30
N TRP A 352 -8.65 -10.73 -12.47
CA TRP A 352 -8.16 -9.96 -13.59
C TRP A 352 -9.14 -8.83 -13.93
N ILE A 353 -8.66 -7.58 -13.91
CA ILE A 353 -9.47 -6.35 -13.93
C ILE A 353 -10.60 -6.36 -14.97
N PRO A 354 -10.40 -6.78 -16.24
CA PRO A 354 -11.47 -6.82 -17.23
C PRO A 354 -12.64 -7.75 -16.86
N MET A 355 -12.44 -8.72 -15.97
CA MET A 355 -13.47 -9.65 -15.51
C MET A 355 -14.27 -9.14 -14.32
N ALA A 356 -13.86 -8.04 -13.67
CA ALA A 356 -14.57 -7.51 -12.51
C ALA A 356 -16.03 -7.12 -12.83
N LEU A 357 -16.24 -6.41 -13.95
CA LEU A 357 -17.59 -6.03 -14.39
C LEU A 357 -18.42 -7.24 -14.87
N PRO A 358 -17.93 -8.13 -15.76
CA PRO A 358 -18.64 -9.34 -16.13
C PRO A 358 -19.06 -10.20 -14.93
N ALA A 359 -18.17 -10.40 -13.95
CA ALA A 359 -18.48 -11.15 -12.75
C ALA A 359 -19.62 -10.48 -11.95
N LEU A 360 -19.54 -9.16 -11.74
CA LEU A 360 -20.58 -8.39 -11.05
C LEU A 360 -21.92 -8.49 -11.77
N GLU A 361 -21.95 -8.37 -13.09
CA GLU A 361 -23.20 -8.43 -13.87
C GLU A 361 -23.89 -9.80 -13.78
N ILE A 362 -23.13 -10.90 -13.78
CA ILE A 362 -23.66 -12.25 -13.61
C ILE A 362 -24.27 -12.43 -12.21
N ILE A 363 -23.64 -11.87 -11.17
CA ILE A 363 -24.07 -12.04 -9.78
C ILE A 363 -25.14 -11.04 -9.36
N LYS A 364 -25.21 -9.85 -9.99
CA LYS A 364 -26.13 -8.76 -9.63
C LYS A 364 -27.59 -9.20 -9.42
N PRO A 365 -28.20 -10.07 -10.25
CA PRO A 365 -29.57 -10.52 -10.05
C PRO A 365 -29.82 -11.27 -8.73
N ARG A 366 -28.76 -11.79 -8.09
CA ARG A 366 -28.81 -12.55 -6.84
C ARG A 366 -28.35 -11.74 -5.63
N LEU A 367 -27.86 -10.51 -5.83
CA LEU A 367 -27.44 -9.65 -4.72
C LEU A 367 -28.66 -9.26 -3.88
N LYS A 368 -28.60 -9.51 -2.57
CA LYS A 368 -29.61 -8.99 -1.64
C LYS A 368 -29.49 -7.47 -1.52
N ARG A 369 -30.58 -6.79 -1.15
CA ARG A 369 -30.47 -5.40 -0.68
C ARG A 369 -29.50 -5.34 0.52
N GLY A 370 -28.52 -4.44 0.44
CA GLY A 370 -27.46 -4.31 1.43
C GLY A 370 -26.30 -5.28 1.24
N ALA A 371 -26.26 -6.06 0.14
CA ALA A 371 -25.09 -6.85 -0.19
C ALA A 371 -23.85 -5.97 -0.34
N ILE A 372 -22.72 -6.44 0.16
CA ILE A 372 -21.44 -5.72 0.10
C ILE A 372 -20.57 -6.35 -0.99
N ILE A 373 -20.03 -5.53 -1.88
CA ILE A 373 -19.02 -5.94 -2.85
C ILE A 373 -17.72 -5.22 -2.50
N LEU A 374 -16.63 -5.97 -2.44
CA LEU A 374 -15.28 -5.43 -2.29
C LEU A 374 -14.53 -5.63 -3.60
N ALA A 375 -13.91 -4.59 -4.13
CA ALA A 375 -13.06 -4.68 -5.33
C ALA A 375 -11.67 -4.14 -5.05
N ASP A 376 -10.63 -4.94 -5.28
CA ASP A 376 -9.27 -4.57 -4.94
C ASP A 376 -8.53 -3.81 -6.05
N ASN A 377 -7.51 -3.06 -5.65
CA ASN A 377 -6.62 -2.26 -6.50
C ASN A 377 -7.31 -1.14 -7.32
N THR A 378 -8.53 -0.74 -6.98
CA THR A 378 -9.33 0.21 -7.79
C THR A 378 -8.73 1.61 -7.89
N LYS A 379 -7.91 2.03 -6.90
CA LYS A 379 -7.20 3.31 -6.94
C LYS A 379 -5.95 3.24 -7.80
N MET A 380 -5.14 2.19 -7.62
CA MET A 380 -3.89 1.99 -8.36
C MET A 380 -4.14 1.71 -9.84
N ALA A 381 -5.16 0.92 -10.15
CA ALA A 381 -5.50 0.51 -11.50
C ALA A 381 -6.76 1.23 -12.04
N LYS A 382 -7.04 2.44 -11.53
CA LYS A 382 -8.25 3.21 -11.86
C LYS A 382 -8.55 3.31 -13.36
N ALA A 383 -7.53 3.50 -14.19
CA ALA A 383 -7.70 3.59 -15.64
C ALA A 383 -8.16 2.26 -16.28
N LEU A 384 -7.68 1.12 -15.77
CA LEU A 384 -8.08 -0.21 -16.22
C LEU A 384 -9.48 -0.58 -15.72
N TYR A 385 -9.85 -0.10 -14.54
CA TYR A 385 -11.17 -0.28 -13.95
C TYR A 385 -12.25 0.65 -14.50
N LYS A 386 -11.96 1.46 -15.53
CA LYS A 386 -12.87 2.54 -15.96
C LYS A 386 -14.31 2.07 -16.20
N GLU A 387 -14.50 0.99 -16.97
CA GLU A 387 -15.86 0.49 -17.30
C GLU A 387 -16.60 0.00 -16.05
N PHE A 388 -15.91 -0.72 -15.16
CA PHE A 388 -16.45 -1.17 -13.88
C PHE A 388 -16.84 0.01 -12.98
N LEU A 389 -15.95 1.01 -12.83
CA LEU A 389 -16.20 2.19 -12.01
C LEU A 389 -17.35 3.03 -12.58
N ASP A 390 -17.41 3.23 -13.89
CA ASP A 390 -18.52 3.94 -14.53
C ASP A 390 -19.85 3.22 -14.26
N TYR A 391 -19.87 1.88 -14.33
CA TYR A 391 -21.05 1.07 -14.07
C TYR A 391 -21.55 1.22 -12.62
N ILE A 392 -20.67 1.07 -11.62
CA ILE A 392 -21.08 1.15 -10.20
C ILE A 392 -21.38 2.58 -9.75
N HIS A 393 -20.87 3.60 -10.45
CA HIS A 393 -21.17 4.99 -10.16
C HIS A 393 -22.44 5.50 -10.84
N ASP A 394 -22.97 4.80 -11.87
CA ASP A 394 -24.28 5.12 -12.43
C ASP A 394 -25.38 4.77 -11.40
N PRO A 395 -26.12 5.76 -10.85
CA PRO A 395 -27.16 5.51 -9.86
C PRO A 395 -28.25 4.55 -10.32
N LYS A 396 -28.46 4.39 -11.64
CA LYS A 396 -29.44 3.46 -12.21
C LYS A 396 -29.10 1.99 -11.93
N ASN A 397 -27.84 1.70 -11.62
CA ASN A 397 -27.39 0.35 -11.34
C ASN A 397 -27.59 -0.06 -9.88
N GLY A 398 -28.03 0.85 -9.00
CA GLY A 398 -28.42 0.54 -7.64
C GLY A 398 -27.25 0.38 -6.67
N PHE A 399 -26.11 1.04 -6.90
CA PHE A 399 -24.94 0.95 -6.03
C PHE A 399 -24.64 2.27 -5.30
N LYS A 400 -24.08 2.15 -4.09
CA LYS A 400 -23.41 3.24 -3.36
C LYS A 400 -22.00 2.80 -3.04
N THR A 401 -21.03 3.67 -3.29
CA THR A 401 -19.62 3.30 -3.23
C THR A 401 -18.79 4.28 -2.42
N THR A 402 -17.71 3.78 -1.84
CA THR A 402 -16.63 4.59 -1.29
C THR A 402 -15.32 3.80 -1.37
N THR A 403 -14.23 4.48 -1.68
CA THR A 403 -12.89 3.87 -1.61
C THR A 403 -12.40 3.91 -0.17
N THR A 404 -12.05 2.75 0.38
CA THR A 404 -11.43 2.65 1.72
C THR A 404 -9.95 3.02 1.67
N ALA A 405 -9.36 3.34 2.82
CA ALA A 405 -8.01 3.91 2.93
C ALA A 405 -6.87 2.88 2.86
N TYR A 406 -7.05 1.75 2.15
CA TYR A 406 -6.00 0.76 1.96
C TYR A 406 -5.08 1.12 0.78
N SER A 407 -3.83 0.63 0.86
CA SER A 407 -2.88 0.71 -0.25
C SER A 407 -3.47 0.04 -1.51
N GLY A 408 -3.16 0.58 -2.68
CA GLY A 408 -3.76 0.12 -3.94
C GLY A 408 -5.23 0.52 -4.14
N GLY A 409 -5.95 0.86 -3.07
CA GLY A 409 -7.39 1.10 -3.03
C GLY A 409 -8.18 -0.20 -2.90
N LEU A 410 -9.20 -0.17 -2.04
CA LEU A 410 -10.19 -1.23 -1.90
C LEU A 410 -11.57 -0.56 -1.95
N GLU A 411 -12.29 -0.75 -3.05
CA GLU A 411 -13.61 -0.13 -3.23
C GLU A 411 -14.64 -0.92 -2.42
N MET A 412 -15.34 -0.22 -1.53
CA MET A 412 -16.50 -0.76 -0.82
C MET A 412 -17.76 -0.31 -1.54
N ILE A 413 -18.56 -1.28 -1.96
CA ILE A 413 -19.74 -1.09 -2.79
C ILE A 413 -20.91 -1.73 -2.06
N VAL A 414 -22.01 -1.02 -1.91
CA VAL A 414 -23.23 -1.53 -1.28
C VAL A 414 -24.36 -1.52 -2.31
N TYR A 415 -25.00 -2.67 -2.52
CA TYR A 415 -26.15 -2.80 -3.40
C TYR A 415 -27.43 -2.30 -2.71
N LEU A 416 -27.97 -1.19 -3.19
CA LEU A 416 -29.19 -0.54 -2.74
C LEU A 416 -30.08 -0.26 -3.96
N PRO A 417 -30.72 -1.30 -4.54
CA PRO A 417 -31.58 -1.17 -5.72
C PRO A 417 -32.84 -0.35 -5.45
#